data_AF-A0A7C4VGN1-F1
#
_entry.id   AF-A0A7C4VGN1-F1
#
_cell.length_a   1.000
_cell.length_b   1.000
_cell.length_c   1.000
_cell.angle_alpha   90.00
_cell.angle_beta   90.00
_cell.angle_gamma   90.00
#
_symmetry.space_group_name_H-M   'P 1'
#
loop_
_entity.id
_entity.type
_entity.pdbx_description
1 polymer ?
#
loop_
_entity_poly.entity_id
_entity_poly.type
_entity_poly.pdbx_seq_one_letter_code
_entity_poly.pdbx_strand_id
1 'polypeptide(L)'
;MTTFRYVVDNLGGNTAAAILRSYIKPKSLCSIASAYFTVSGFELVANQLEQCKRFRLLLGAEPGADPLRMAILDIWKNIDIRDSPKQAERAVKFFSQENVEIRLHPGPFFHGKTYILNHPEPIFEKQNNITTTEESERYRPTQLIYKGPTITKSDNAAALVGSSNFTYGGLYQNAELNLFDASGESTIELLTWFEERWQNSKDIKEEFLKLLQGYYKPFAPFWIYAKALYELYKEDLEGPEEGKPGSTIELADFQTAGYKSA
;
A
#
# COMPACT_ATOMS: atom_id res chain seq x y z
N MET A 1 -10.20 28.65 -16.83
CA MET A 1 -9.98 27.68 -15.74
C MET A 1 -8.48 27.53 -15.57
N THR A 2 -7.98 27.62 -14.33
CA THR A 2 -6.57 27.33 -14.02
C THR A 2 -6.35 25.83 -14.19
N THR A 3 -5.47 25.44 -15.10
CA THR A 3 -5.10 24.03 -15.30
C THR A 3 -3.98 23.67 -14.33
N PHE A 4 -4.22 22.74 -13.40
CA PHE A 4 -3.17 22.21 -12.53
C PHE A 4 -2.19 21.38 -13.36
N ARG A 5 -0.97 21.91 -13.53
CA ARG A 5 0.09 21.25 -14.29
C ARG A 5 0.97 20.33 -13.42
N TYR A 6 1.17 20.73 -12.17
CA TYR A 6 2.10 20.08 -11.25
C TYR A 6 1.41 19.51 -10.01
N VAL A 7 0.28 20.08 -9.61
CA VAL A 7 -0.41 19.67 -8.39
C VAL A 7 -1.41 18.57 -8.70
N VAL A 8 -1.38 17.49 -7.91
CA VAL A 8 -2.33 16.38 -7.98
C VAL A 8 -2.95 16.19 -6.60
N ASP A 9 -4.25 16.41 -6.52
CA ASP A 9 -4.99 16.57 -5.25
C ASP A 9 -6.18 15.62 -5.08
N ASN A 10 -6.42 14.76 -6.09
CA ASN A 10 -7.57 13.86 -6.20
C ASN A 10 -8.93 14.56 -6.33
N LEU A 11 -8.98 15.82 -6.77
CA LEU A 11 -10.24 16.54 -6.97
C LEU A 11 -10.58 16.69 -8.46
N GLY A 12 -11.87 16.64 -8.81
CA GLY A 12 -12.34 16.94 -10.16
C GLY A 12 -11.72 16.08 -11.28
N GLY A 13 -11.31 14.84 -10.97
CA GLY A 13 -10.64 13.94 -11.92
C GLY A 13 -9.12 14.07 -11.98
N ASN A 14 -8.52 15.04 -11.29
CA ASN A 14 -7.08 15.21 -11.12
C ASN A 14 -6.52 14.26 -10.05
N THR A 15 -6.64 12.95 -10.30
CA THR A 15 -6.26 11.93 -9.32
C THR A 15 -4.89 11.34 -9.59
N ALA A 16 -4.20 10.93 -8.53
CA ALA A 16 -2.94 10.21 -8.65
C ALA A 16 -3.13 8.94 -9.51
N ALA A 17 -4.23 8.22 -9.35
CA ALA A 17 -4.57 7.08 -10.21
C ALA A 17 -4.64 7.47 -11.70
N ALA A 18 -5.27 8.61 -12.03
CA ALA A 18 -5.37 9.08 -13.42
C ALA A 18 -3.99 9.42 -14.01
N ILE A 19 -3.12 10.05 -13.21
CA ILE A 19 -1.74 10.36 -13.60
C ILE A 19 -0.94 9.07 -13.83
N LEU A 20 -0.96 8.15 -12.87
CA LEU A 20 -0.27 6.86 -12.98
C LEU A 20 -0.72 6.10 -14.24
N ARG A 21 -2.02 5.98 -14.49
CA ARG A 21 -2.56 5.30 -15.68
C ARG A 21 -2.14 5.95 -17.00
N SER A 22 -1.98 7.27 -17.02
CA SER A 22 -1.65 8.02 -18.24
C SER A 22 -0.14 7.98 -18.55
N TYR A 23 0.68 7.96 -17.51
CA TYR A 23 2.13 8.08 -17.63
C TYR A 23 2.87 6.75 -17.63
N ILE A 24 2.39 5.70 -16.95
CA ILE A 24 3.03 4.38 -17.03
C ILE A 24 2.92 3.85 -18.46
N LYS A 25 4.07 3.63 -19.11
CA LYS A 25 4.15 3.08 -20.47
C LYS A 25 4.41 1.56 -20.44
N PRO A 26 4.09 0.84 -21.53
CA PRO A 26 4.49 -0.56 -21.66
C PRO A 26 6.02 -0.71 -21.59
N LYS A 27 6.49 -1.82 -20.99
CA LYS A 27 7.90 -2.14 -20.77
C LYS A 27 8.65 -1.17 -19.85
N SER A 28 7.93 -0.35 -19.09
CA SER A 28 8.53 0.57 -18.12
C SER A 28 9.18 -0.13 -16.94
N LEU A 29 10.19 0.52 -16.37
CA LEU A 29 10.64 0.21 -15.01
C LEU A 29 9.94 1.19 -14.07
N CYS A 30 9.28 0.65 -13.05
CA CYS A 30 8.54 1.41 -12.06
C CYS A 30 9.06 1.09 -10.66
N SER A 31 9.32 2.15 -9.89
CA SER A 31 9.70 2.04 -8.47
C SER A 31 8.73 2.88 -7.64
N ILE A 32 7.94 2.23 -6.80
CA ILE A 32 6.96 2.88 -5.94
C ILE A 32 7.40 2.70 -4.50
N ALA A 33 7.39 3.80 -3.74
CA ALA A 33 7.54 3.77 -2.30
C ALA A 33 6.26 4.26 -1.64
N SER A 34 5.81 3.54 -0.61
CA SER A 34 4.58 3.90 0.12
C SER A 34 4.63 3.40 1.55
N ALA A 35 3.95 4.12 2.46
CA ALA A 35 3.78 3.61 3.83
C ALA A 35 2.67 2.55 3.89
N TYR A 36 1.63 2.71 3.07
CA TYR A 36 0.51 1.78 3.03
C TYR A 36 0.21 1.31 1.62
N PHE A 37 -0.23 0.07 1.55
CA PHE A 37 -0.67 -0.59 0.34
C PHE A 37 -2.05 -1.20 0.54
N THR A 38 -2.90 -1.10 -0.48
CA THR A 38 -4.15 -1.88 -0.53
C THR A 38 -4.37 -2.51 -1.89
N VAL A 39 -5.06 -3.66 -1.92
CA VAL A 39 -5.41 -4.37 -3.16
C VAL A 39 -6.32 -3.49 -4.04
N SER A 40 -7.27 -2.79 -3.43
CA SER A 40 -8.14 -1.83 -4.11
C SER A 40 -7.35 -0.67 -4.76
N GLY A 41 -6.28 -0.20 -4.11
CA GLY A 41 -5.38 0.81 -4.67
C GLY A 41 -4.60 0.29 -5.88
N PHE A 42 -4.09 -0.94 -5.78
CA PHE A 42 -3.45 -1.62 -6.91
C PHE A 42 -4.40 -1.77 -8.11
N GLU A 43 -5.64 -2.18 -7.88
CA GLU A 43 -6.62 -2.42 -8.96
C GLU A 43 -6.86 -1.17 -9.83
N LEU A 44 -6.77 0.03 -9.25
CA LEU A 44 -6.92 1.30 -9.97
C LEU A 44 -5.89 1.51 -11.10
N VAL A 45 -4.74 0.83 -11.03
CA VAL A 45 -3.60 1.00 -11.93
C VAL A 45 -3.01 -0.33 -12.45
N ALA A 46 -3.65 -1.46 -12.11
CA ALA A 46 -3.14 -2.80 -12.39
C ALA A 46 -2.88 -3.04 -13.88
N ASN A 47 -3.79 -2.59 -14.76
CA ASN A 47 -3.66 -2.73 -16.21
C ASN A 47 -2.34 -2.17 -16.76
N GLN A 48 -1.85 -1.07 -16.19
CA GLN A 48 -0.60 -0.44 -16.60
C GLN A 48 0.60 -1.12 -15.96
N LEU A 49 0.52 -1.46 -14.67
CA LEU A 49 1.61 -2.11 -13.95
C LEU A 49 1.92 -3.51 -14.49
N GLU A 50 0.92 -4.26 -14.93
CA GLU A 50 1.09 -5.58 -15.55
C GLU A 50 1.88 -5.53 -16.87
N GLN A 51 1.99 -4.35 -17.50
CA GLN A 51 2.77 -4.16 -18.72
C GLN A 51 4.20 -3.68 -18.45
N CYS A 52 4.56 -3.43 -17.19
CA CYS A 52 5.90 -3.01 -16.82
C CYS A 52 6.91 -4.14 -17.05
N LYS A 53 8.12 -3.76 -17.47
CA LYS A 53 9.25 -4.69 -17.58
C LYS A 53 9.72 -5.13 -16.20
N ARG A 54 9.73 -4.21 -15.23
CA ARG A 54 10.06 -4.50 -13.83
C ARG A 54 9.31 -3.55 -12.90
N PHE A 55 8.92 -4.06 -11.75
CA PHE A 55 8.21 -3.31 -10.72
C PHE A 55 8.86 -3.53 -9.35
N ARG A 56 9.17 -2.44 -8.65
CA ARG A 56 9.72 -2.45 -7.29
C ARG A 56 8.77 -1.72 -6.35
N LEU A 57 8.37 -2.38 -5.27
CA LEU A 57 7.55 -1.79 -4.21
C LEU A 57 8.33 -1.74 -2.90
N LEU A 58 8.62 -0.53 -2.44
CA LEU A 58 9.19 -0.29 -1.12
C LEU A 58 8.07 0.11 -0.16
N LEU A 59 7.75 -0.79 0.75
CA LEU A 59 6.86 -0.53 1.87
C LEU A 59 7.66 -0.02 3.07
N GLY A 60 7.01 0.71 3.95
CA GLY A 60 7.52 0.90 5.31
C GLY A 60 6.39 1.21 6.26
N ALA A 61 6.70 1.40 7.54
CA ALA A 61 5.69 1.44 8.60
C ALA A 61 5.60 2.80 9.27
N GLU A 62 4.38 3.18 9.67
CA GLU A 62 4.15 4.20 10.69
C GLU A 62 4.21 3.57 12.09
N PRO A 63 4.55 4.36 13.13
CA PRO A 63 4.46 3.88 14.51
C PRO A 63 3.06 3.35 14.83
N GLY A 64 2.96 2.07 15.22
CA GLY A 64 1.71 1.45 15.65
C GLY A 64 0.86 0.83 14.54
N ALA A 65 1.26 0.93 13.27
CA ALA A 65 0.56 0.31 12.14
C ALA A 65 1.48 -0.65 11.37
N ASP A 66 1.03 -1.89 11.21
CA ASP A 66 1.69 -2.86 10.33
C ASP A 66 1.14 -2.68 8.90
N PRO A 67 1.97 -2.27 7.92
CA PRO A 67 1.56 -2.08 6.52
C PRO A 67 0.93 -3.34 5.92
N LEU A 68 1.43 -4.50 6.32
CA LEU A 68 0.89 -5.79 5.89
C LEU A 68 -0.51 -6.00 6.44
N ARG A 69 -0.76 -5.58 7.69
CA ARG A 69 -2.08 -5.61 8.32
C ARG A 69 -3.07 -4.63 7.68
N MET A 70 -2.60 -3.52 7.14
CA MET A 70 -3.45 -2.57 6.40
C MET A 70 -3.95 -3.15 5.07
N ALA A 71 -3.10 -3.87 4.35
CA ALA A 71 -3.51 -4.60 3.15
C ALA A 71 -4.65 -5.59 3.48
N ILE A 72 -4.57 -6.26 4.64
CA ILE A 72 -5.63 -7.14 5.13
C ILE A 72 -6.90 -6.35 5.41
N LEU A 73 -6.85 -5.31 6.26
CA LEU A 73 -8.05 -4.55 6.66
C LEU A 73 -8.82 -3.96 5.47
N ASP A 74 -8.12 -3.55 4.41
CA ASP A 74 -8.76 -3.05 3.20
C ASP A 74 -9.56 -4.14 2.47
N ILE A 75 -9.02 -5.36 2.39
CA ILE A 75 -9.73 -6.51 1.79
C ILE A 75 -11.07 -6.75 2.49
N TRP A 76 -11.12 -6.55 3.80
CA TRP A 76 -12.35 -6.73 4.59
C TRP A 76 -13.32 -5.54 4.51
N LYS A 77 -12.82 -4.31 4.41
CA LYS A 77 -13.63 -3.09 4.55
C LYS A 77 -14.19 -2.55 3.23
N ASN A 78 -13.42 -2.63 2.16
CA ASN A 78 -13.66 -1.84 0.95
C ASN A 78 -14.05 -2.66 -0.27
N ILE A 79 -14.35 -3.95 -0.10
CA ILE A 79 -14.68 -4.82 -1.22
C ILE A 79 -16.18 -5.15 -1.26
N ASP A 80 -16.81 -4.96 -2.43
CA ASP A 80 -18.02 -5.72 -2.79
C ASP A 80 -17.67 -7.21 -2.80
N ILE A 81 -18.21 -7.96 -1.83
CA ILE A 81 -17.90 -9.37 -1.55
C ILE A 81 -17.82 -10.24 -2.82
N ARG A 82 -18.52 -9.86 -3.89
CA ARG A 82 -18.55 -10.55 -5.18
C ARG A 82 -17.26 -10.41 -6.02
N ASP A 83 -16.57 -9.28 -5.95
CA ASP A 83 -15.37 -9.00 -6.75
C ASP A 83 -14.05 -9.24 -5.99
N SER A 84 -14.13 -9.40 -4.66
CA SER A 84 -12.99 -9.67 -3.76
C SER A 84 -12.07 -10.80 -4.21
N PRO A 85 -12.58 -11.99 -4.55
CA PRO A 85 -11.70 -13.10 -4.88
C PRO A 85 -10.88 -12.82 -6.14
N LYS A 86 -11.46 -12.12 -7.13
CA LYS A 86 -10.82 -11.83 -8.41
C LYS A 86 -9.72 -10.77 -8.28
N GLN A 87 -9.97 -9.69 -7.54
CA GLN A 87 -8.98 -8.63 -7.33
C GLN A 87 -7.78 -9.16 -6.52
N ALA A 88 -8.05 -9.95 -5.47
CA ALA A 88 -6.99 -10.56 -4.69
C ALA A 88 -6.21 -11.61 -5.50
N GLU A 89 -6.88 -12.44 -6.30
CA GLU A 89 -6.23 -13.38 -7.21
C GLU A 89 -5.34 -12.66 -8.23
N ARG A 90 -5.82 -11.57 -8.82
CA ARG A 90 -5.05 -10.72 -9.74
C ARG A 90 -3.81 -10.15 -9.07
N ALA A 91 -3.96 -9.61 -7.85
CA ALA A 91 -2.83 -9.11 -7.07
C ALA A 91 -1.81 -10.22 -6.79
N VAL A 92 -2.24 -11.39 -6.31
CA VAL A 92 -1.35 -12.54 -6.08
C VAL A 92 -0.62 -12.95 -7.36
N LYS A 93 -1.33 -13.00 -8.49
CA LYS A 93 -0.74 -13.32 -9.80
C LYS A 93 0.30 -12.29 -10.22
N PHE A 94 0.03 -11.00 -10.06
CA PHE A 94 0.98 -9.94 -10.38
C PHE A 94 2.20 -9.98 -9.45
N PHE A 95 1.99 -9.94 -8.14
CA PHE A 95 3.06 -9.88 -7.15
C PHE A 95 3.88 -11.16 -7.05
N SER A 96 3.43 -12.29 -7.63
CA SER A 96 4.23 -13.53 -7.72
C SER A 96 5.22 -13.55 -8.89
N GLN A 97 5.09 -12.65 -9.87
CA GLN A 97 5.98 -12.61 -11.04
C GLN A 97 7.43 -12.31 -10.63
N GLU A 98 8.41 -12.92 -11.31
CA GLU A 98 9.84 -12.76 -10.99
C GLU A 98 10.34 -11.32 -11.11
N ASN A 99 9.77 -10.55 -12.04
CA ASN A 99 10.11 -9.14 -12.27
C ASN A 99 9.42 -8.16 -11.30
N VAL A 100 8.75 -8.67 -10.26
CA VAL A 100 8.13 -7.90 -9.18
C VAL A 100 8.89 -8.14 -7.89
N GLU A 101 9.39 -7.06 -7.29
CA GLU A 101 10.13 -7.10 -6.03
C GLU A 101 9.42 -6.27 -4.97
N ILE A 102 9.36 -6.79 -3.74
CA ILE A 102 8.66 -6.14 -2.62
C ILE A 102 9.58 -6.17 -1.40
N ARG A 103 9.86 -5.00 -0.84
CA ARG A 103 10.70 -4.89 0.34
C ARG A 103 10.08 -3.99 1.38
N LEU A 104 10.40 -4.27 2.64
CA LEU A 104 9.98 -3.50 3.81
C LEU A 104 11.20 -2.77 4.39
N HIS A 105 11.13 -1.44 4.41
CA HIS A 105 12.13 -0.62 5.08
C HIS A 105 12.01 -0.79 6.60
N PRO A 106 13.07 -1.20 7.32
CA PRO A 106 13.04 -1.37 8.76
C PRO A 106 13.05 -0.04 9.49
N GLY A 107 12.52 -0.03 10.71
CA GLY A 107 12.57 1.12 11.61
C GLY A 107 11.21 1.83 11.77
N PRO A 108 11.09 2.69 12.79
CA PRO A 108 9.79 3.19 13.26
C PRO A 108 9.16 4.27 12.36
N PHE A 109 9.82 4.74 11.30
CA PHE A 109 9.31 5.87 10.55
C PHE A 109 9.74 5.88 9.08
N PHE A 110 8.99 5.15 8.23
CA PHE A 110 9.06 5.35 6.79
C PHE A 110 7.69 5.80 6.26
N HIS A 111 7.55 7.11 6.08
CA HIS A 111 6.32 7.74 5.62
C HIS A 111 6.43 8.31 4.20
N GLY A 112 7.50 8.03 3.45
CA GLY A 112 7.66 8.58 2.10
C GLY A 112 6.67 7.98 1.11
N LYS A 113 6.05 8.80 0.25
CA LYS A 113 5.28 8.35 -0.91
C LYS A 113 5.84 8.93 -2.18
N THR A 114 6.30 8.05 -3.05
CA THR A 114 6.77 8.44 -4.38
C THR A 114 6.48 7.35 -5.39
N TYR A 115 6.16 7.77 -6.60
CA TYR A 115 5.89 6.91 -7.74
C TYR A 115 6.83 7.34 -8.85
N ILE A 116 7.88 6.55 -9.08
CA ILE A 116 8.91 6.82 -10.07
C ILE A 116 8.63 5.94 -11.28
N LEU A 117 8.31 6.55 -12.42
CA LEU A 117 7.74 5.90 -13.59
C LEU A 117 8.70 5.97 -14.78
N ASN A 118 8.71 4.93 -15.60
CA ASN A 118 9.43 4.86 -16.87
C ASN A 118 10.93 5.17 -16.72
N HIS A 119 11.50 4.91 -15.54
CA HIS A 119 12.90 5.23 -15.31
C HIS A 119 13.81 4.24 -16.04
N PRO A 120 15.04 4.63 -16.40
CA PRO A 120 16.02 3.68 -16.95
C PRO A 120 16.49 2.70 -15.88
N GLU A 121 17.27 1.69 -16.29
CA GLU A 121 17.89 0.75 -15.35
C GLU A 121 18.74 1.53 -14.34
N PRO A 122 18.44 1.46 -13.03
CA PRO A 122 19.16 2.19 -12.02
C PRO A 122 20.49 1.50 -11.75
N ILE A 123 21.59 2.14 -12.18
CA ILE A 123 22.95 1.68 -11.89
C ILE A 123 23.53 2.64 -10.87
N PHE A 124 23.90 2.13 -9.70
CA PHE A 124 24.48 2.91 -8.61
C PHE A 124 25.81 2.30 -8.15
N GLU A 125 26.78 3.16 -7.91
CA GLU A 125 28.07 2.80 -7.29
C GLU A 125 28.15 3.38 -5.88
N LYS A 126 28.70 2.61 -4.94
CA LYS A 126 29.00 3.10 -3.59
C LYS A 126 30.30 3.88 -3.60
N GLN A 127 30.29 5.07 -3.02
CA GLN A 127 31.49 5.87 -2.79
C GLN A 127 31.92 5.76 -1.32
N ASN A 128 33.19 5.44 -1.09
CA ASN A 128 33.75 5.26 0.26
C ASN A 128 34.07 6.60 0.97
N ASN A 129 34.28 7.67 0.20
CA ASN A 129 34.58 9.00 0.72
C ASN A 129 33.46 9.95 0.33
N ILE A 130 32.71 10.46 1.31
CA ILE A 130 31.74 11.55 1.09
C ILE A 130 32.56 12.84 0.93
N THR A 131 33.01 13.12 -0.29
CA THR A 131 33.74 14.37 -0.55
C THR A 131 32.73 15.51 -0.58
N THR A 132 32.76 16.37 0.43
CA THR A 132 32.09 17.66 0.42
C THR A 132 32.79 18.59 -0.56
N THR A 133 32.30 18.68 -1.79
CA THR A 133 32.72 19.70 -2.75
C THR A 133 31.58 20.70 -2.97
N GLU A 134 31.78 21.87 -2.37
CA GLU A 134 31.38 23.25 -2.72
C GLU A 134 29.97 23.58 -3.27
N GLU A 135 29.37 24.58 -2.61
CA GLU A 135 28.43 25.59 -3.13
C GLU A 135 27.16 25.13 -3.87
N SER A 136 26.32 24.33 -3.19
CA SER A 136 24.89 24.31 -3.51
C SER A 136 24.09 24.82 -2.30
N GLU A 137 23.08 25.67 -2.53
CA GLU A 137 22.21 26.21 -1.46
C GLU A 137 21.45 25.11 -0.69
N ARG A 138 21.35 23.88 -1.23
CA ARG A 138 20.76 22.70 -0.58
C ARG A 138 21.56 21.44 -0.91
N TYR A 139 22.52 21.11 -0.03
CA TYR A 139 23.28 19.86 -0.12
C TYR A 139 22.64 18.73 0.70
N ARG A 140 22.44 17.56 0.08
CA ARG A 140 22.08 16.31 0.76
C ARG A 140 23.18 15.26 0.52
N PRO A 141 23.94 14.85 1.55
CA PRO A 141 24.96 13.82 1.37
C PRO A 141 24.33 12.47 1.03
N THR A 142 24.94 11.75 0.09
CA THR A 142 24.60 10.37 -0.28
C THR A 142 25.88 9.56 -0.48
N GLN A 143 25.81 8.25 -0.23
CA GLN A 143 26.88 7.31 -0.55
C GLN A 143 26.72 6.69 -1.94
N LEU A 144 25.62 6.99 -2.64
CA LEU A 144 25.30 6.42 -3.95
C LEU A 144 25.55 7.44 -5.05
N ILE A 145 26.34 7.04 -6.05
CA ILE A 145 26.52 7.79 -7.30
C ILE A 145 25.71 7.10 -8.39
N TYR A 146 24.83 7.86 -9.04
CA TYR A 146 24.12 7.37 -10.22
C TYR A 146 25.08 7.25 -11.41
N LYS A 147 25.15 6.05 -11.99
CA LYS A 147 25.93 5.69 -13.18
C LYS A 147 25.07 5.14 -14.32
N GLY A 148 23.76 5.20 -14.17
CA GLY A 148 22.82 4.74 -15.18
C GLY A 148 22.73 5.69 -16.39
N PRO A 149 21.90 5.32 -17.39
CA PRO A 149 21.66 6.15 -18.56
C PRO A 149 21.16 7.56 -18.20
N THR A 150 21.59 8.57 -18.95
CA THR A 150 21.04 9.93 -18.80
C THR A 150 19.57 9.95 -19.18
N ILE A 151 18.75 10.60 -18.35
CA ILE A 151 17.32 10.76 -18.59
C ILE A 151 17.10 11.97 -19.47
N THR A 152 16.39 11.75 -20.57
CA THR A 152 15.98 12.75 -21.54
C THR A 152 14.46 12.86 -21.58
N LYS A 153 13.93 13.95 -22.14
CA LYS A 153 12.47 14.12 -22.29
C LYS A 153 11.82 13.00 -23.11
N SER A 154 12.55 12.37 -24.04
CA SER A 154 12.04 11.26 -24.85
C SER A 154 11.83 9.96 -24.06
N ASP A 155 12.45 9.82 -22.89
CA ASP A 155 12.34 8.62 -22.06
C ASP A 155 10.99 8.55 -21.32
N ASN A 156 10.23 9.65 -21.33
CA ASN A 156 8.95 9.78 -20.61
C ASN A 156 9.07 9.48 -19.11
N ALA A 157 10.27 9.58 -18.55
CA ALA A 157 10.48 9.46 -17.11
C ALA A 157 9.62 10.51 -16.39
N ALA A 158 8.89 10.06 -15.37
CA ALA A 158 8.00 10.92 -14.62
C ALA A 158 7.98 10.50 -13.16
N ALA A 159 7.69 11.45 -12.29
CA ALA A 159 7.61 11.20 -10.86
C ALA A 159 6.40 11.88 -10.24
N LEU A 160 5.74 11.21 -9.31
CA LEU A 160 4.72 11.77 -8.43
C LEU A 160 5.18 11.59 -6.99
N VAL A 161 5.26 12.67 -6.22
CA VAL A 161 5.70 12.65 -4.82
C VAL A 161 4.75 13.46 -3.95
N GLY A 162 4.37 12.96 -2.78
CA GLY A 162 3.44 13.67 -1.92
C GLY A 162 2.88 12.84 -0.78
N SER A 163 1.60 13.04 -0.48
CA SER A 163 0.90 12.38 0.63
C SER A 163 0.16 11.10 0.23
N SER A 164 -0.06 10.87 -1.07
CA SER A 164 -0.84 9.73 -1.60
C SER A 164 -0.18 8.38 -1.34
N ASN A 165 -0.70 7.62 -0.37
CA ASN A 165 -0.35 6.20 -0.21
C ASN A 165 -0.85 5.36 -1.41
N PHE A 166 -0.27 4.17 -1.58
CA PHE A 166 -0.68 3.23 -2.62
C PHE A 166 -1.93 2.46 -2.20
N THR A 167 -2.98 3.21 -1.87
CA THR A 167 -4.28 2.73 -1.43
C THR A 167 -5.37 3.34 -2.29
N TYR A 168 -6.58 2.77 -2.28
CA TYR A 168 -7.71 3.34 -3.02
C TYR A 168 -7.98 4.80 -2.61
N GLY A 169 -8.02 5.06 -1.30
CA GLY A 169 -8.18 6.40 -0.75
C GLY A 169 -7.07 7.34 -1.22
N GLY A 170 -5.80 6.96 -1.06
CA GLY A 170 -4.67 7.81 -1.41
C GLY A 170 -4.56 8.11 -2.90
N LEU A 171 -4.96 7.17 -3.77
CA LEU A 171 -4.84 7.35 -5.21
C LEU A 171 -6.05 8.02 -5.88
N TYR A 172 -7.21 8.05 -5.23
CA TYR A 172 -8.46 8.43 -5.90
C TYR A 172 -9.40 9.33 -5.10
N GLN A 173 -9.50 9.15 -3.78
CA GLN A 173 -10.62 9.72 -3.00
C GLN A 173 -10.21 10.77 -1.97
N ASN A 174 -9.12 10.53 -1.25
CA ASN A 174 -8.67 11.43 -0.18
C ASN A 174 -8.24 12.77 -0.77
N ALA A 175 -8.47 13.85 -0.03
CA ALA A 175 -7.84 15.13 -0.33
C ALA A 175 -6.33 14.98 -0.06
N GLU A 176 -5.55 14.94 -1.14
CA GLU A 176 -4.11 14.73 -1.07
C GLU A 176 -3.39 15.98 -1.59
N LEU A 177 -2.09 16.07 -1.34
CA LEU A 177 -1.25 17.07 -1.98
C LEU A 177 -0.01 16.38 -2.52
N ASN A 178 0.07 16.28 -3.84
CA ASN A 178 1.21 15.72 -4.53
C ASN A 178 1.77 16.70 -5.56
N LEU A 179 3.08 16.62 -5.75
CA LEU A 179 3.79 17.25 -6.85
C LEU A 179 4.06 16.21 -7.93
N PHE A 180 3.70 16.54 -9.15
CA PHE A 180 3.91 15.75 -10.34
C PHE A 180 4.97 16.39 -11.23
N ASP A 181 6.06 15.67 -11.42
CA ASP A 181 7.12 15.97 -12.37
C ASP A 181 6.92 15.13 -13.64
N ALA A 182 6.41 15.80 -14.68
CA ALA A 182 6.21 15.21 -15.99
C ALA A 182 7.45 15.29 -16.91
N SER A 183 8.49 16.08 -16.55
CA SER A 183 9.72 16.21 -17.34
C SER A 183 10.78 15.20 -16.92
N GLY A 184 10.64 14.62 -15.74
CA GLY A 184 11.53 13.59 -15.20
C GLY A 184 12.82 14.16 -14.60
N GLU A 185 12.90 15.48 -14.41
CA GLU A 185 14.07 16.18 -13.86
C GLU A 185 14.41 15.70 -12.43
N SER A 186 13.40 15.36 -11.63
CA SER A 186 13.56 14.84 -10.27
C SER A 186 13.86 13.34 -10.20
N THR A 187 13.82 12.63 -11.34
CA THR A 187 13.84 11.15 -11.36
C THR A 187 15.12 10.58 -10.75
N ILE A 188 16.30 11.14 -11.08
CA ILE A 188 17.57 10.63 -10.58
C ILE A 188 17.68 10.85 -9.07
N GLU A 189 17.26 12.01 -8.56
CA GLU A 189 17.26 12.31 -7.13
C GLU A 189 16.33 11.37 -6.36
N LEU A 190 15.10 11.17 -6.87
CA LEU A 190 14.12 10.26 -6.28
C LEU A 190 14.57 8.80 -6.35
N LEU A 191 15.22 8.36 -7.43
CA LEU A 191 15.81 7.03 -7.51
C LEU A 191 16.95 6.85 -6.53
N THR A 192 17.80 7.87 -6.36
CA THR A 192 18.88 7.83 -5.37
C THR A 192 18.30 7.69 -3.96
N TRP A 193 17.29 8.50 -3.64
CA TRP A 193 16.54 8.39 -2.38
C TRP A 193 15.91 6.99 -2.19
N PHE A 194 15.30 6.44 -3.25
CA PHE A 194 14.68 5.13 -3.23
C PHE A 194 15.72 4.03 -2.97
N GLU A 195 16.83 4.06 -3.71
CA GLU A 195 17.86 3.02 -3.69
C GLU A 195 18.57 2.93 -2.33
N GLU A 196 18.84 4.07 -1.67
CA GLU A 196 19.41 4.08 -0.32
C GLU A 196 18.54 3.31 0.69
N ARG A 197 17.22 3.38 0.53
CA ARG A 197 16.27 2.69 1.42
C ARG A 197 16.05 1.26 0.97
N TRP A 198 16.04 1.03 -0.34
CA TRP A 198 15.95 -0.29 -0.96
C TRP A 198 17.10 -1.19 -0.50
N GLN A 199 18.34 -0.71 -0.55
CA GLN A 199 19.52 -1.47 -0.11
C GLN A 199 19.50 -1.82 1.38
N ASN A 200 18.80 -1.04 2.20
CA ASN A 200 18.65 -1.24 3.64
C ASN A 200 17.32 -1.90 4.02
N SER A 201 16.57 -2.46 3.06
CA SER A 201 15.24 -3.03 3.28
C SER A 201 15.24 -4.57 3.23
N LYS A 202 14.32 -5.16 4.01
CA LYS A 202 14.10 -6.61 4.06
C LYS A 202 13.22 -7.04 2.89
N ASP A 203 13.60 -8.08 2.15
CA ASP A 203 12.69 -8.74 1.21
C ASP A 203 11.55 -9.40 1.98
N ILE A 204 10.32 -9.09 1.59
CA ILE A 204 9.09 -9.58 2.24
C ILE A 204 8.10 -10.18 1.23
N LYS A 205 8.55 -10.49 0.00
CA LYS A 205 7.66 -10.92 -1.07
C LYS A 205 6.87 -12.18 -0.70
N GLU A 206 7.52 -13.15 -0.06
CA GLU A 206 6.86 -14.38 0.38
C GLU A 206 5.81 -14.12 1.46
N GLU A 207 6.15 -13.36 2.51
CA GLU A 207 5.21 -13.00 3.57
C GLU A 207 4.03 -12.19 3.02
N PHE A 208 4.29 -11.25 2.11
CA PHE A 208 3.28 -10.45 1.44
C PHE A 208 2.32 -11.33 0.63
N LEU A 209 2.83 -12.28 -0.17
CA LEU A 209 2.01 -13.21 -0.93
C LEU A 209 1.19 -14.14 -0.03
N LYS A 210 1.77 -14.67 1.05
CA LYS A 210 1.04 -15.51 2.02
C LYS A 210 -0.14 -14.75 2.62
N LEU A 211 0.01 -13.46 2.89
CA LEU A 211 -1.07 -12.63 3.39
C LEU A 211 -2.15 -12.41 2.34
N LEU A 212 -1.78 -12.02 1.11
CA LEU A 212 -2.77 -11.91 0.03
C LEU A 212 -3.51 -13.25 -0.19
N GLN A 213 -2.79 -14.38 -0.10
CA GLN A 213 -3.32 -15.72 -0.29
C GLN A 213 -4.22 -16.20 0.84
N GLY A 214 -3.87 -15.90 2.09
CA GLY A 214 -4.59 -16.35 3.27
C GLY A 214 -6.02 -15.84 3.34
N TYR A 215 -6.34 -14.73 2.66
CA TYR A 215 -7.62 -14.04 2.81
C TYR A 215 -8.50 -14.03 1.54
N TYR A 216 -8.05 -14.57 0.40
CA TYR A 216 -8.93 -14.77 -0.78
C TYR A 216 -9.66 -16.11 -0.79
N LYS A 217 -9.35 -17.05 0.13
CA LYS A 217 -10.17 -18.24 0.30
C LYS A 217 -11.49 -17.81 0.93
N PRO A 218 -12.63 -17.85 0.21
CA PRO A 218 -13.91 -17.58 0.82
C PRO A 218 -14.10 -18.59 1.97
N PHE A 219 -14.37 -18.08 3.18
CA PHE A 219 -14.89 -18.93 4.23
C PHE A 219 -16.18 -19.56 3.69
N ALA A 220 -16.33 -20.88 3.82
CA ALA A 220 -17.58 -21.51 3.45
C ALA A 220 -18.73 -20.78 4.17
N PRO A 221 -19.90 -20.57 3.53
CA PRO A 221 -21.01 -19.85 4.15
C PRO A 221 -21.34 -20.35 5.56
N PHE A 222 -21.17 -21.66 5.78
CA PHE A 222 -21.21 -22.30 7.09
C PHE A 222 -20.32 -21.62 8.14
N TRP A 223 -19.03 -21.38 7.84
CA TRP A 223 -18.08 -20.77 8.79
C TRP A 223 -18.40 -19.31 9.10
N ILE A 224 -18.90 -18.58 8.11
CA ILE A 224 -19.36 -17.20 8.31
C ILE A 224 -20.58 -17.21 9.25
N TYR A 225 -21.55 -18.08 8.97
CA TYR A 225 -22.74 -18.23 9.78
C TYR A 225 -22.43 -18.72 11.20
N ALA A 226 -21.58 -19.74 11.34
CA ALA A 226 -21.12 -20.26 12.62
C ALA A 226 -20.38 -19.21 13.45
N LYS A 227 -19.52 -18.39 12.84
CA LYS A 227 -18.86 -17.28 13.54
C LYS A 227 -19.84 -16.19 13.95
N ALA A 228 -20.79 -15.83 13.09
CA ALA A 228 -21.81 -14.83 13.42
C ALA A 228 -22.67 -15.29 14.61
N LEU A 229 -23.09 -16.57 14.60
CA LEU A 229 -23.80 -17.18 15.73
C LEU A 229 -22.92 -17.22 16.98
N TYR A 230 -21.66 -17.64 16.86
CA TYR A 230 -20.74 -17.66 17.99
C TYR A 230 -20.58 -16.26 18.59
N GLU A 231 -20.31 -15.23 17.81
CA GLU A 231 -20.17 -13.85 18.32
C GLU A 231 -21.46 -13.33 18.97
N LEU A 232 -22.63 -13.76 18.47
CA LEU A 232 -23.94 -13.39 19.04
C LEU A 232 -24.21 -14.10 20.38
N TYR A 233 -23.77 -15.35 20.54
CA TYR A 233 -24.11 -16.20 21.67
C TYR A 233 -22.92 -16.57 22.58
N LYS A 234 -21.71 -16.08 22.32
CA LYS A 234 -20.51 -16.47 23.07
C LYS A 234 -20.62 -16.15 24.56
N GLU A 235 -21.29 -15.05 24.92
CA GLU A 235 -21.52 -14.69 26.32
C GLU A 235 -22.48 -15.67 27.01
N ASP A 236 -23.46 -16.20 26.28
CA ASP A 236 -24.37 -17.23 26.78
C ASP A 236 -23.71 -18.62 26.85
N LEU A 237 -22.75 -18.89 25.95
CA LEU A 237 -22.01 -20.15 25.87
C LEU A 237 -20.88 -20.26 26.89
N GLU A 238 -20.21 -19.14 27.20
CA GLU A 238 -19.08 -19.09 28.15
C GLU A 238 -19.56 -19.12 29.61
N GLY A 239 -20.86 -18.89 29.85
CA GLY A 239 -21.44 -18.83 31.18
C GLY A 239 -20.93 -17.62 31.99
N PRO A 240 -21.51 -17.35 33.16
CA PRO A 240 -21.03 -16.26 34.01
C PRO A 240 -19.57 -16.52 34.42
N GLU A 241 -18.70 -15.50 34.29
CA GLU A 241 -17.33 -15.57 34.80
C GLU A 241 -17.33 -16.02 36.27
N GLU A 242 -16.63 -17.11 36.58
CA GLU A 242 -16.43 -17.57 37.95
C GLU A 242 -15.84 -16.43 38.80
N GLY A 243 -16.63 -15.89 39.72
CA GLY A 243 -16.20 -14.87 40.69
C GLY A 243 -16.72 -13.45 40.46
N LYS A 244 -17.46 -13.17 39.38
CA LYS A 244 -18.27 -11.94 39.31
C LYS A 244 -19.67 -12.23 39.87
N PRO A 245 -20.17 -11.46 40.86
CA PRO A 245 -21.56 -11.59 41.27
C PRO A 245 -22.41 -11.25 40.04
N GLY A 246 -23.10 -12.26 39.50
CA GLY A 246 -24.09 -12.05 38.45
C GLY A 246 -25.00 -10.93 38.90
N SER A 247 -25.31 -9.97 38.02
CA SER A 247 -26.37 -9.03 38.30
C SER A 247 -27.63 -9.86 38.53
N THR A 248 -28.02 -10.03 39.79
CA THR A 248 -29.31 -10.61 40.16
C THR A 248 -30.37 -9.65 39.65
N ILE A 249 -30.73 -9.78 38.38
CA ILE A 249 -31.93 -9.16 37.85
C ILE A 249 -33.05 -9.92 38.55
N GLU A 250 -33.64 -9.31 39.57
CA GLU A 250 -34.91 -9.77 40.11
C GLU A 250 -35.94 -9.73 38.98
N LEU A 251 -36.26 -10.91 38.46
CA LEU A 251 -37.30 -11.07 37.48
C LEU A 251 -38.62 -10.70 38.15
N ALA A 252 -39.42 -9.89 37.46
CA ALA A 252 -40.79 -9.67 37.90
C ALA A 252 -41.57 -11.00 37.85
N ASP A 253 -42.53 -11.20 38.75
CA ASP A 253 -43.23 -12.50 38.93
C ASP A 253 -43.77 -13.10 37.63
N PHE A 254 -44.19 -12.26 36.68
CA PHE A 254 -44.70 -12.71 35.38
C PHE A 254 -43.61 -13.29 34.47
N GLN A 255 -42.36 -12.82 34.58
CA GLN A 255 -41.22 -13.36 33.85
C GLN A 255 -40.81 -14.72 34.41
N THR A 256 -40.87 -14.88 35.74
CA THR A 256 -40.64 -16.17 36.41
C THR A 256 -41.70 -17.21 36.04
N ALA A 257 -42.96 -16.79 35.93
CA ALA A 257 -44.04 -17.66 35.46
C ALA A 257 -43.85 -18.11 34.00
N GLY A 258 -43.38 -17.21 33.12
CA GLY A 258 -43.07 -17.51 31.72
C GLY A 258 -41.92 -18.50 31.55
N TYR A 259 -40.83 -18.36 32.31
CA TYR A 259 -39.69 -19.28 32.25
C TYR A 259 -40.04 -20.70 32.74
N LYS A 260 -40.89 -20.83 33.77
CA LYS A 260 -41.29 -22.13 34.34
C LYS A 260 -42.35 -22.88 33.52
N SER A 261 -42.96 -22.22 32.53
CA SER A 261 -44.02 -22.79 31.69
C SER A 261 -43.57 -23.13 30.27
N ALA A 262 -42.31 -22.88 29.93
CA ALA A 262 -41.62 -23.37 28.72
C ALA A 262 -40.88 -24.68 29.00
#